data_AF-A0A7S0TZV0-F1
#
_entry.id   AF-A0A7S0TZV0-F1
#
_cell.length_a   1.000
_cell.length_b   1.000
_cell.length_c   1.000
_cell.angle_alpha   90.00
_cell.angle_beta   90.00
_cell.angle_gamma   90.00
#
_symmetry.space_group_name_H-M   'P 1'
#
loop_
_entity.id
_entity.type
_entity.pdbx_description
1 polymer ?
#
loop_
_entity_poly.entity_id
_entity_poly.type
_entity_poly.pdbx_seq_one_letter_code
_entity_poly.pdbx_strand_id
1 'polypeptide(L)'
;DGGNNRLAVFTPEGEFVRLVRGLGLLSALERPDDVAVGPSGEVVVSCWKQNKVEVFDAQGAYLRTHTGAEDTKEGRGRLCIPSGVALGAAGELYVVEFGGR
;
A
#
# COMPACT_ATOMS: atom_id res chain seq x y z
N ASP A 1 -7.78 7.83 -7.09
CA ASP A 1 -7.18 8.25 -8.37
C ASP A 1 -5.76 7.70 -8.43
N GLY A 2 -5.60 6.55 -9.08
CA GLY A 2 -4.29 5.90 -9.23
C GLY A 2 -3.39 6.53 -10.30
N GLY A 3 -3.90 7.51 -11.08
CA GLY A 3 -3.15 8.12 -12.18
C GLY A 3 -2.09 9.12 -11.74
N ASN A 4 -2.19 9.64 -10.51
CA ASN A 4 -1.32 10.69 -9.97
C ASN A 4 -0.21 10.17 -9.05
N ASN A 5 -0.07 8.85 -8.90
CA ASN A 5 0.97 8.18 -8.10
C ASN A 5 1.16 8.78 -6.69
N ARG A 6 0.05 9.05 -6.00
CA ARG A 6 0.03 9.74 -4.70
C ARG A 6 -1.19 9.35 -3.89
N LEU A 7 -1.08 9.45 -2.57
CA LEU A 7 -2.24 9.58 -1.69
C LEU A 7 -2.48 11.06 -1.42
N ALA A 8 -3.75 11.44 -1.34
CA ALA A 8 -4.16 12.76 -0.87
C ALA A 8 -4.93 12.59 0.44
N VAL A 9 -4.50 13.32 1.47
CA VAL A 9 -5.11 13.30 2.79
C VAL A 9 -6.01 14.52 2.92
N PHE A 10 -7.24 14.29 3.36
CA PHE A 10 -8.25 15.32 3.57
C PHE A 10 -8.77 15.28 5.00
N THR A 11 -9.31 16.40 5.48
CA THR A 11 -10.10 16.43 6.71
C THR A 11 -11.46 15.76 6.49
N PRO A 12 -12.20 15.42 7.56
CA PRO A 12 -13.59 14.95 7.44
C PRO A 12 -14.52 15.94 6.72
N GLU A 13 -14.20 17.23 6.78
CA GLU A 13 -14.91 18.31 6.10
C GLU A 13 -14.52 18.43 4.60
N GLY A 14 -13.56 17.63 4.14
CA GLY A 14 -13.11 17.59 2.75
C GLY A 14 -11.99 18.57 2.41
N GLU A 15 -11.37 19.22 3.41
CA GLU A 15 -10.27 20.14 3.16
C GLU A 15 -8.96 19.39 2.89
N PHE A 16 -8.18 19.85 1.91
CA PHE A 16 -6.90 19.24 1.59
C PHE A 16 -5.87 19.49 2.71
N VAL A 17 -5.26 18.41 3.21
CA VAL A 17 -4.23 18.48 4.26
C VAL A 17 -2.83 18.36 3.65
N ARG A 18 -2.55 17.23 2.99
CA ARG A 18 -1.23 16.95 2.41
C ARG A 18 -1.27 15.83 1.36
N LEU A 19 -0.13 15.65 0.68
CA LEU A 19 0.13 14.49 -0.18
C LEU A 19 1.10 13.54 0.50
N VAL A 20 0.86 12.24 0.34
CA VAL A 20 1.87 11.21 0.55
C VAL A 20 2.35 10.78 -0.83
N ARG A 21 3.65 10.92 -1.06
CA ARG A 21 4.31 10.55 -2.32
C ARG A 21 5.41 9.56 -2.00
N GLY A 22 5.68 8.68 -2.95
CA GLY A 22 6.80 7.78 -2.82
C GLY A 22 8.15 8.50 -2.93
N LEU A 23 9.16 7.96 -2.23
CA LEU A 23 10.56 8.41 -2.20
C LEU A 23 11.39 7.92 -3.41
N GLY A 24 10.84 8.00 -4.62
CA GLY A 24 11.51 7.55 -5.85
C GLY A 24 11.81 6.04 -5.87
N LEU A 25 13.08 5.65 -5.84
CA LEU A 25 13.51 4.24 -5.90
C LEU A 25 13.02 3.39 -4.72
N LEU A 26 12.81 4.00 -3.54
CA LEU A 26 12.40 3.28 -2.33
C LEU A 26 10.88 3.05 -2.26
N SER A 27 10.12 3.91 -2.91
CA SER A 27 8.67 3.96 -2.86
C SER A 27 8.23 4.81 -4.05
N ALA A 28 7.39 4.28 -4.93
CA ALA A 28 7.01 4.99 -6.14
C ALA A 28 5.50 5.20 -6.25
N LEU A 29 4.72 4.54 -5.38
CA LEU A 29 3.25 4.51 -5.44
C LEU A 29 2.77 4.46 -6.89
N GLU A 30 3.35 3.59 -7.74
CA GLU A 30 2.92 3.51 -9.14
C GLU A 30 1.57 2.82 -9.18
N ARG A 31 0.54 3.57 -9.57
CA ARG A 31 -0.85 3.11 -9.62
C ARG A 31 -1.30 2.50 -8.28
N PRO A 32 -1.48 3.34 -7.24
CA PRO A 32 -2.10 2.88 -6.02
C PRO A 32 -3.56 2.53 -6.33
N ASP A 33 -3.96 1.33 -5.98
CA ASP A 33 -5.32 0.83 -6.22
C ASP A 33 -6.20 1.01 -4.98
N ASP A 34 -5.68 0.65 -3.81
CA ASP A 34 -6.41 0.69 -2.54
C ASP A 34 -5.53 1.17 -1.39
N VAL A 35 -6.17 1.68 -0.33
CA VAL A 35 -5.52 2.19 0.88
C VAL A 35 -6.29 1.79 2.14
N ALA A 36 -5.57 1.32 3.16
CA ALA A 36 -6.10 1.04 4.48
C ALA A 36 -5.31 1.81 5.55
N VAL A 37 -5.98 2.15 6.66
CA VAL A 37 -5.36 2.81 7.81
C VAL A 37 -5.50 1.92 9.05
N GLY A 38 -4.38 1.66 9.71
CA GLY A 38 -4.30 0.83 10.90
C GLY A 38 -4.63 1.58 12.20
N PRO A 39 -4.88 0.85 13.29
CA PRO A 39 -5.19 1.43 14.61
C PRO A 39 -4.03 2.26 15.20
N SER A 40 -2.80 1.98 14.76
CA SER A 40 -1.55 2.68 15.07
C SER A 40 -1.29 3.91 14.18
N GLY A 41 -2.16 4.16 13.19
CA GLY A 41 -1.98 5.21 12.18
C GLY A 41 -1.12 4.79 10.98
N GLU A 42 -0.76 3.51 10.86
CA GLU A 42 -0.10 2.98 9.66
C GLU A 42 -0.99 3.13 8.43
N VAL A 43 -0.45 3.61 7.32
CA VAL A 43 -1.14 3.75 6.04
C VAL A 43 -0.59 2.70 5.08
N VAL A 44 -1.42 1.77 4.65
CA VAL A 44 -1.04 0.64 3.80
C VAL A 44 -1.65 0.85 2.42
N VAL A 45 -0.85 0.71 1.37
CA VAL A 45 -1.27 0.99 -0.02
C VAL A 45 -0.91 -0.19 -0.92
N SER A 46 -1.89 -0.72 -1.64
CA SER A 46 -1.64 -1.69 -2.71
C SER A 46 -1.14 -0.99 -3.97
N CYS A 47 -0.05 -1.51 -4.55
CA CYS A 47 0.50 -1.03 -5.81
C CYS A 47 0.53 -2.21 -6.80
N TRP A 48 -0.59 -2.42 -7.53
CA TRP A 48 -0.74 -3.53 -8.47
C TRP A 48 0.49 -3.65 -9.37
N LYS A 49 0.84 -2.59 -10.10
CA LYS A 49 1.81 -2.66 -11.21
C LYS A 49 3.19 -3.15 -10.76
N GLN A 50 3.50 -2.97 -9.48
CA GLN A 50 4.76 -3.36 -8.86
C GLN A 50 4.65 -4.64 -8.02
N ASN A 51 3.50 -5.33 -8.04
CA ASN A 51 3.21 -6.53 -7.24
C ASN A 51 3.62 -6.36 -5.77
N LYS A 52 3.31 -5.20 -5.20
CA LYS A 52 3.74 -4.86 -3.84
C LYS A 52 2.66 -4.11 -3.07
N VAL A 53 2.81 -4.14 -1.75
CA VAL A 53 2.07 -3.31 -0.81
C VAL A 53 3.09 -2.47 -0.05
N GLU A 54 2.92 -1.15 -0.07
CA GLU A 54 3.77 -0.20 0.63
C GLU A 54 3.10 0.26 1.93
N VAL A 55 3.87 0.43 3.00
CA VAL A 55 3.39 0.87 4.31
C VAL A 55 4.09 2.16 4.71
N PHE A 56 3.30 3.14 5.17
CA PHE A 56 3.73 4.44 5.64
C PHE A 56 3.24 4.67 7.07
N ASP A 57 3.85 5.61 7.78
CA ASP A 57 3.33 6.09 9.07
C ASP A 57 2.17 7.10 8.88
N ALA A 58 1.62 7.56 10.00
CA ALA A 58 0.52 8.52 10.04
C ALA A 58 0.89 9.89 9.47
N GLN A 59 2.19 10.18 9.31
CA GLN A 59 2.72 11.42 8.74
C GLN A 59 3.01 11.26 7.23
N GLY A 60 3.05 10.02 6.73
CA GLY A 60 3.35 9.68 5.35
C GLY A 60 4.81 9.32 5.11
N ALA A 61 5.61 9.07 6.15
CA ALA A 61 6.96 8.55 5.98
C ALA A 61 6.90 7.07 5.63
N TYR A 62 7.71 6.65 4.66
CA TYR A 62 7.82 5.25 4.26
C TYR A 62 8.36 4.40 5.41
N LEU A 63 7.69 3.29 5.72
CA LEU A 63 8.10 2.34 6.74
C LEU A 63 8.67 1.06 6.13
N ARG A 64 7.94 0.40 5.24
CA ARG A 64 8.29 -0.91 4.67
C ARG A 64 7.50 -1.24 3.42
N THR A 65 7.92 -2.28 2.71
CA THR A 65 7.21 -2.86 1.56
C THR A 65 7.06 -4.36 1.75
N HIS A 66 5.89 -4.89 1.38
CA HIS A 66 5.64 -6.32 1.19
C HIS A 66 5.61 -6.58 -0.32
N THR A 67 6.47 -7.46 -0.83
CA THR A 67 6.60 -7.74 -2.28
C THR A 67 6.11 -9.13 -2.66
N GLY A 68 5.74 -9.29 -3.93
CA GLY A 68 5.55 -10.57 -4.57
C GLY A 68 6.72 -10.97 -5.48
N ALA A 69 7.51 -11.95 -5.00
CA ALA A 69 8.72 -12.55 -5.59
C ALA A 69 9.98 -11.65 -5.51
N GLU A 70 11.15 -12.12 -5.08
CA GLU A 70 11.78 -13.44 -5.25
C GLU A 70 12.38 -14.00 -3.94
N ASP A 71 12.47 -15.34 -3.86
CA ASP A 71 13.27 -16.13 -2.91
C ASP A 71 12.75 -16.42 -1.48
N THR A 72 11.60 -17.08 -1.38
CA THR A 72 11.45 -18.09 -0.32
C THR A 72 11.17 -19.44 -0.97
N LYS A 73 11.96 -20.45 -0.59
CA LYS A 73 11.92 -21.84 -1.06
C LYS A 73 10.55 -22.54 -0.98
N GLU A 74 9.49 -21.86 -0.53
CA GLU A 74 8.16 -22.43 -0.31
C GLU A 74 7.01 -21.71 -1.04
N GLY A 75 7.24 -20.61 -1.78
CA GLY A 75 6.17 -19.95 -2.56
C GLY A 75 5.00 -19.36 -1.73
N ARG A 76 5.07 -19.42 -0.40
CA ARG A 76 4.09 -18.87 0.54
C ARG A 76 4.40 -17.37 0.75
N GLY A 77 3.86 -16.51 -0.11
CA GLY A 77 4.01 -15.04 0.05
C GLY A 77 4.15 -14.25 -1.24
N ARG A 78 3.96 -14.85 -2.42
CA ARG A 78 4.02 -14.12 -3.68
C ARG A 78 2.75 -13.29 -3.87
N LEU A 79 2.85 -11.98 -3.67
CA LEU A 79 1.81 -11.05 -4.11
C LEU A 79 1.69 -11.02 -5.64
N CYS A 80 0.48 -11.21 -6.17
CA CYS A 80 0.19 -11.13 -7.59
C CYS A 80 -0.97 -10.16 -7.82
N ILE A 81 -0.69 -9.01 -8.42
CA ILE A 81 -1.71 -7.99 -8.69
C ILE A 81 -2.52 -7.66 -7.42
N PRO A 82 -1.86 -7.19 -6.34
CA PRO A 82 -2.57 -6.78 -5.13
C PRO A 82 -3.52 -5.65 -5.48
N SER A 83 -4.80 -5.85 -5.22
CA SER A 83 -5.89 -4.97 -5.65
C SER A 83 -6.65 -4.34 -4.49
N GLY A 84 -6.62 -4.98 -3.32
CA GLY A 84 -7.24 -4.46 -2.10
C GLY A 84 -6.46 -4.84 -0.86
N VAL A 85 -6.54 -4.00 0.17
CA VAL A 85 -5.83 -4.16 1.44
C VAL A 85 -6.74 -3.86 2.63
N ALA A 86 -6.59 -4.59 3.72
CA ALA A 86 -7.25 -4.30 4.99
C ALA A 86 -6.33 -4.63 6.16
N LEU A 87 -6.50 -3.93 7.28
CA LEU A 87 -5.78 -4.20 8.53
C LEU A 87 -6.73 -4.74 9.59
N GLY A 88 -6.31 -5.82 10.23
CA GLY A 88 -6.95 -6.39 11.42
C GLY A 88 -6.67 -5.56 12.67
N ALA A 89 -7.43 -5.84 13.73
CA ALA A 89 -7.31 -5.12 15.00
C ALA A 89 -5.94 -5.32 15.68
N ALA A 90 -5.24 -6.42 15.41
CA ALA A 90 -3.89 -6.67 15.93
C ALA A 90 -2.79 -6.29 14.92
N GLY A 91 -3.14 -5.60 13.83
CA GLY A 91 -2.21 -5.15 12.79
C GLY A 91 -1.94 -6.20 11.70
N GLU A 92 -2.75 -7.27 11.62
CA GLU A 92 -2.65 -8.25 10.53
C GLU A 92 -3.00 -7.59 9.19
N LEU A 93 -2.14 -7.77 8.19
CA LEU A 93 -2.40 -7.29 6.84
C LEU A 93 -3.09 -8.37 6.00
N TYR A 94 -4.30 -8.07 5.56
CA TYR A 94 -5.04 -8.83 4.57
C TYR A 94 -4.88 -8.19 3.20
N VAL A 95 -4.52 -8.98 2.20
CA VAL A 95 -4.37 -8.52 0.82
C VAL A 95 -5.24 -9.39 -0.08
N VAL A 96 -6.04 -8.77 -0.94
CA VAL A 96 -6.76 -9.46 -2.00
C VAL A 96 -6.06 -9.25 -3.33
N GLU A 97 -5.97 -10.33 -4.08
CA GLU A 97 -5.23 -10.41 -5.33
C GLU A 97 -6.20 -10.61 -6.48
N PHE A 98 -5.97 -9.90 -7.58
CA PHE A 98 -6.63 -10.27 -8.82
C PHE A 98 -5.86 -11.44 -9.41
N GLY A 99 -6.39 -12.65 -9.24
CA GLY A 99 -5.72 -13.90 -9.61
C GLY A 99 -5.01 -13.80 -10.96
N GLY A 100 -3.67 -13.83 -10.93
CA GLY A 100 -2.87 -13.94 -12.15
C GLY A 100 -3.23 -15.25 -12.84
N ARG A 101 -3.59 -15.17 -14.12
CA ARG A 101 -3.69 -16.37 -14.96
C ARG A 101 -2.36 -17.09 -15.06
#